data_AF-A0A425DCM7-F1
#
_entry.id   AF-A0A425DCM7-F1
#
_cell.length_a   1.000
_cell.length_b   1.000
_cell.length_c   1.000
_cell.angle_alpha   90.00
_cell.angle_beta   90.00
_cell.angle_gamma   90.00
#
_symmetry.space_group_name_H-M   'P 1'
#
loop_
_entity.id
_entity.type
_entity.pdbx_description
1 polymer ?
#
loop_
_entity_poly.entity_id
_entity_poly.type
_entity_poly.pdbx_seq_one_letter_code
_entity_poly.pdbx_strand_id
1 'polypeptide(L)'
;MVECTNPSTPAKAKEQCLAHLANFSYDPINYTFFLRLNLVDMFVDFVDEVLPVAAQLQPPTARASSTQRHHAITIARLAMQAICNVAPDPRFQKILADNDAIPLILQATHAPDPVTCAAALSTMYFLLDAPSDILPAAALQDNEQVIGRIDICAEHDDVVVRNIALSFIAHRRDIESNRKT
;
A
#
# COMPACT_ATOMS: atom_id res chain seq x y z
N MET A 1 8.11 -14.95 -16.38
CA MET A 1 8.05 -14.64 -14.94
C MET A 1 9.16 -13.63 -14.67
N VAL A 2 8.86 -12.47 -14.06
CA VAL A 2 9.87 -11.43 -13.81
C VAL A 2 10.93 -12.01 -12.87
N GLU A 3 12.22 -11.85 -13.18
CA GLU A 3 13.31 -12.48 -12.43
C GLU A 3 13.24 -12.18 -10.92
N CYS A 4 12.74 -11.01 -10.51
CA CYS A 4 12.59 -10.65 -9.10
C CYS A 4 11.52 -11.43 -8.32
N THR A 5 10.57 -12.08 -9.00
CA THR A 5 9.54 -12.92 -8.35
C THR A 5 9.99 -14.36 -8.14
N ASN A 6 11.11 -14.78 -8.75
CA ASN A 6 11.60 -16.14 -8.59
C ASN A 6 12.04 -16.38 -7.14
N PRO A 7 11.61 -17.49 -6.48
CA PRO A 7 12.04 -17.84 -5.12
C PRO A 7 13.56 -17.97 -4.98
N SER A 8 14.27 -18.34 -6.04
CA SER A 8 15.73 -18.47 -6.06
C SER A 8 16.46 -17.13 -6.20
N THR A 9 15.75 -16.04 -6.50
CA THR A 9 16.38 -14.72 -6.64
C THR A 9 16.82 -14.19 -5.28
N PRO A 10 18.10 -13.79 -5.12
CA PRO A 10 18.60 -13.25 -3.87
C PRO A 10 17.79 -12.04 -3.40
N ALA A 11 17.54 -11.93 -2.09
CA ALA A 11 16.73 -10.85 -1.52
C ALA A 11 17.19 -9.44 -1.95
N LYS A 12 18.51 -9.20 -1.97
CA LYS A 12 19.07 -7.93 -2.46
C LYS A 12 18.76 -7.62 -3.92
N ALA A 13 18.71 -8.64 -4.78
CA ALA A 13 18.35 -8.46 -6.18
C ALA A 13 16.85 -8.12 -6.31
N LYS A 14 15.99 -8.73 -5.47
CA LYS A 14 14.57 -8.38 -5.37
C LYS A 14 14.39 -6.93 -4.93
N GLU A 15 15.10 -6.50 -3.87
CA GLU A 15 15.10 -5.11 -3.40
C GLU A 15 15.52 -4.13 -4.50
N GLN A 16 16.62 -4.41 -5.21
CA GLN A 16 17.10 -3.54 -6.27
C GLN A 16 16.10 -3.42 -7.42
N CYS A 17 15.51 -4.54 -7.85
CA CYS A 17 14.49 -4.55 -8.89
C CYS A 17 13.26 -3.74 -8.46
N LEU A 18 12.74 -3.99 -7.25
CA LEU A 18 11.61 -3.25 -6.70
C LEU A 18 11.90 -1.76 -6.57
N ALA A 19 13.11 -1.37 -6.17
CA ALA A 19 13.49 0.05 -6.07
C ALA A 19 13.44 0.75 -7.43
N HIS A 20 13.93 0.11 -8.49
CA HIS A 20 13.81 0.67 -9.85
C HIS A 20 12.35 0.77 -10.29
N LEU A 21 11.55 -0.26 -10.05
CA LEU A 21 10.13 -0.26 -10.41
C LEU A 21 9.34 0.79 -9.62
N ALA A 22 9.59 0.96 -8.32
CA ALA A 22 8.99 2.02 -7.53
C ALA A 22 9.36 3.41 -8.08
N ASN A 23 10.62 3.64 -8.46
CA ASN A 23 11.01 4.91 -9.06
C ASN A 23 10.32 5.17 -10.42
N PHE A 24 10.14 4.14 -11.25
CA PHE A 24 9.44 4.27 -12.53
C PHE A 24 7.92 4.47 -12.38
N SER A 25 7.35 3.97 -11.28
CA SER A 25 5.90 4.05 -11.01
C SER A 25 5.39 5.45 -10.73
N TYR A 26 6.28 6.43 -10.49
CA TYR A 26 5.89 7.83 -10.30
C TYR A 26 5.58 8.56 -11.62
N ASP A 27 6.13 8.10 -12.74
CA ASP A 27 5.99 8.78 -14.04
C ASP A 27 4.89 8.11 -14.90
N PRO A 28 3.79 8.83 -15.22
CA PRO A 28 2.71 8.31 -16.05
C PRO A 28 3.13 7.79 -17.42
N ILE A 29 4.29 8.22 -17.97
CA ILE A 29 4.82 7.68 -19.23
C ILE A 29 5.03 6.16 -19.17
N ASN A 30 5.26 5.63 -17.97
CA ASN A 30 5.52 4.21 -17.75
C ASN A 30 4.23 3.38 -17.57
N TYR A 31 3.07 4.01 -17.36
CA TYR A 31 1.87 3.31 -16.91
C TYR A 31 1.37 2.24 -17.90
N THR A 32 1.52 2.49 -19.20
CA THR A 32 1.17 1.49 -20.22
C THR A 32 2.03 0.23 -20.08
N PHE A 33 3.29 0.35 -19.69
CA PHE A 33 4.15 -0.82 -19.44
C PHE A 33 3.77 -1.52 -18.13
N PHE A 34 3.40 -0.77 -17.09
CA PHE A 34 2.96 -1.33 -15.81
C PHE A 34 1.70 -2.19 -15.97
N LEU A 35 0.73 -1.71 -16.74
CA LEU A 35 -0.47 -2.44 -17.10
C LEU A 35 -0.14 -3.70 -17.92
N ARG A 36 0.74 -3.59 -18.92
CA ARG A 36 1.10 -4.72 -19.79
C ARG A 36 1.89 -5.82 -19.07
N LEU A 37 2.63 -5.45 -18.02
CA LEU A 37 3.49 -6.36 -17.26
C LEU A 37 2.86 -6.83 -15.94
N ASN A 38 1.62 -6.44 -15.64
CA ASN A 38 0.91 -6.76 -14.40
C ASN A 38 1.73 -6.43 -13.15
N LEU A 39 2.38 -5.25 -13.15
CA LEU A 39 3.27 -4.89 -12.05
C LEU A 39 2.53 -4.60 -10.74
N VAL A 40 1.27 -4.16 -10.82
CA VAL A 40 0.47 -3.90 -9.60
C VAL A 40 0.13 -5.19 -8.87
N ASP A 41 -0.26 -6.25 -9.60
CA ASP A 41 -0.46 -7.59 -9.03
C ASP A 41 0.81 -8.06 -8.32
N MET A 42 1.95 -7.93 -8.99
CA MET A 42 3.25 -8.29 -8.43
C MET A 42 3.58 -7.50 -7.15
N PHE A 43 3.27 -6.20 -7.09
CA PHE A 43 3.51 -5.41 -5.87
C PHE A 43 2.59 -5.85 -4.73
N VAL A 44 1.32 -6.15 -5.01
CA VAL A 44 0.37 -6.67 -4.02
C VAL A 44 0.87 -8.01 -3.47
N ASP A 45 1.30 -8.93 -4.33
CA ASP A 45 1.88 -10.22 -3.94
C ASP A 45 3.10 -10.05 -3.03
N PHE A 46 4.01 -9.12 -3.36
CA PHE A 46 5.16 -8.83 -2.51
C PHE A 46 4.76 -8.31 -1.13
N VAL A 47 3.79 -7.39 -1.05
CA VAL A 47 3.31 -6.88 0.23
C VAL A 47 2.69 -8.02 1.04
N ASP A 48 1.81 -8.83 0.44
CA ASP A 48 1.17 -9.97 1.12
C ASP A 48 2.20 -10.97 1.68
N GLU A 49 3.20 -11.33 0.87
CA GLU A 49 4.25 -12.28 1.25
C GLU A 49 5.08 -11.78 2.43
N VAL A 50 5.53 -10.52 2.40
CA VAL A 50 6.58 -10.03 3.33
C VAL A 50 6.06 -9.21 4.50
N LEU A 51 4.85 -8.66 4.42
CA LEU A 51 4.30 -7.80 5.46
C LEU A 51 4.18 -8.50 6.83
N PRO A 52 3.75 -9.78 6.94
CA PRO A 52 3.71 -10.48 8.24
C PRO A 52 5.09 -10.58 8.90
N VAL A 53 6.14 -10.79 8.09
CA VAL A 53 7.54 -10.82 8.56
C VAL A 53 8.00 -9.42 8.96
N ALA A 54 7.71 -8.40 8.14
CA ALA A 54 8.09 -7.01 8.37
C ALA A 54 7.41 -6.41 9.63
N ALA A 55 6.15 -6.77 9.88
CA ALA A 55 5.37 -6.28 11.00
C ALA A 55 5.50 -7.10 12.30
N GLN A 56 6.33 -8.16 12.32
CA GLN A 56 6.44 -9.10 13.47
C GLN A 56 5.12 -9.77 13.86
N LEU A 57 4.23 -9.99 12.89
CA LEU A 57 2.95 -10.65 13.14
C LEU A 57 3.09 -12.17 13.26
N GLN A 58 4.31 -12.70 13.13
CA GLN A 58 4.60 -14.12 13.24
C GLN A 58 4.72 -14.58 14.71
N PRO A 59 4.26 -15.81 15.02
CA PRO A 59 4.40 -16.39 16.35
C PRO A 59 5.89 -16.52 16.74
N PRO A 60 6.22 -16.51 18.04
CA PRO A 60 7.61 -16.52 18.53
C PRO A 60 8.48 -17.66 17.97
N THR A 61 7.86 -18.78 17.63
CA THR A 61 8.50 -20.00 17.09
C THR A 61 8.88 -19.89 15.61
N ALA A 62 8.34 -18.90 14.89
CA ALA A 62 8.57 -18.69 13.45
C ALA A 62 9.34 -17.38 13.16
N ARG A 63 9.96 -16.78 14.18
CA ARG A 63 10.66 -15.49 14.02
C ARG A 63 11.79 -15.61 13.00
N ALA A 64 11.63 -14.90 11.89
CA ALA A 64 12.66 -14.75 10.88
C ALA A 64 13.97 -14.23 11.49
N SER A 65 15.09 -14.60 10.86
CA SER A 65 16.39 -14.02 11.21
C SER A 65 16.36 -12.49 11.08
N SER A 66 17.23 -11.81 11.83
CA SER A 66 17.35 -10.34 11.73
C SER A 66 17.57 -9.91 10.28
N THR A 67 18.48 -10.56 9.54
CA THR A 67 18.75 -10.28 8.12
C THR A 67 17.50 -10.45 7.25
N GLN A 68 16.78 -11.56 7.37
CA GLN A 68 15.55 -11.81 6.61
C GLN A 68 14.49 -10.76 6.91
N ARG A 69 14.37 -10.34 8.17
CA ARG A 69 13.48 -9.27 8.58
C ARG A 69 13.83 -7.92 7.95
N HIS A 70 15.11 -7.56 7.89
CA HIS A 70 15.53 -6.32 7.21
C HIS A 70 15.13 -6.34 5.74
N HIS A 71 15.33 -7.47 5.05
CA HIS A 71 14.89 -7.62 3.67
C HIS A 71 13.37 -7.50 3.51
N ALA A 72 12.60 -8.14 4.39
CA ALA A 72 11.14 -8.04 4.37
C ALA A 72 10.66 -6.60 4.58
N ILE A 73 11.26 -5.85 5.51
CA ILE A 73 10.93 -4.43 5.73
C ILE A 73 11.24 -3.62 4.46
N THR A 74 12.40 -3.81 3.84
CA THR A 74 12.78 -3.09 2.61
C THR A 74 11.82 -3.41 1.47
N ILE A 75 11.51 -4.68 1.25
CA ILE A 75 10.60 -5.12 0.17
C ILE A 75 9.20 -4.55 0.39
N ALA A 76 8.64 -4.67 1.60
CA ALA A 76 7.30 -4.13 1.92
C ALA A 76 7.26 -2.61 1.67
N ARG A 77 8.29 -1.88 2.10
CA ARG A 77 8.40 -0.44 1.91
C ARG A 77 8.43 -0.07 0.42
N LEU A 78 9.22 -0.77 -0.39
CA LEU A 78 9.36 -0.47 -1.81
C LEU A 78 8.08 -0.81 -2.59
N ALA A 79 7.49 -1.97 -2.32
CA ALA A 79 6.26 -2.40 -2.98
C ALA A 79 5.07 -1.49 -2.62
N MET A 80 4.92 -1.12 -1.34
CA MET A 80 3.85 -0.21 -0.91
C MET A 80 4.01 1.21 -1.49
N GLN A 81 5.24 1.71 -1.61
CA GLN A 81 5.49 2.98 -2.31
C GLN A 81 5.15 2.89 -3.80
N ALA A 82 5.47 1.77 -4.46
CA ALA A 82 5.10 1.57 -5.87
C ALA A 82 3.58 1.55 -6.06
N ILE A 83 2.84 0.87 -5.16
CA ILE A 83 1.36 0.90 -5.14
C ILE A 83 0.85 2.33 -4.92
N CYS A 84 1.41 3.06 -3.95
CA CYS A 84 1.02 4.44 -3.64
C CYS A 84 1.17 5.37 -4.86
N ASN A 85 2.26 5.23 -5.61
CA ASN A 85 2.53 6.07 -6.77
C ASN A 85 1.50 5.87 -7.90
N VAL A 86 1.02 4.65 -8.08
CA VAL A 86 0.06 4.32 -9.15
C VAL A 86 -1.40 4.52 -8.74
N ALA A 87 -1.69 4.53 -7.43
CA ALA A 87 -3.04 4.62 -6.87
C ALA A 87 -3.90 5.82 -7.33
N PRO A 88 -3.35 6.98 -7.74
CA PRO A 88 -4.16 8.07 -8.29
C PRO A 88 -4.81 7.77 -9.66
N ASP A 89 -4.32 6.78 -10.43
CA ASP A 89 -4.86 6.48 -11.76
C ASP A 89 -5.99 5.42 -11.67
N PRO A 90 -7.21 5.69 -12.18
CA PRO A 90 -8.34 4.77 -12.08
C PRO A 90 -8.10 3.38 -12.64
N ARG A 91 -7.20 3.22 -13.62
CA ARG A 91 -6.88 1.90 -14.19
C ARG A 91 -6.18 1.01 -13.16
N PHE A 92 -5.33 1.58 -12.32
CA PHE A 92 -4.66 0.84 -11.25
C PHE A 92 -5.54 0.71 -10.01
N GLN A 93 -6.40 1.69 -9.72
CA GLN A 93 -7.43 1.54 -8.68
C GLN A 93 -8.32 0.33 -8.95
N LYS A 94 -8.70 0.12 -10.22
CA LYS A 94 -9.45 -1.07 -10.63
C LYS A 94 -8.69 -2.36 -10.35
N ILE A 95 -7.40 -2.43 -10.65
CA ILE A 95 -6.58 -3.62 -10.36
C ILE A 95 -6.49 -3.86 -8.85
N LEU A 96 -6.29 -2.81 -8.05
CA LEU A 96 -6.26 -2.91 -6.59
C LEU A 96 -7.60 -3.42 -6.01
N ALA A 97 -8.72 -2.96 -6.56
CA ALA A 97 -10.05 -3.42 -6.18
C ALA A 97 -10.28 -4.89 -6.60
N ASP A 98 -9.92 -5.25 -7.83
CA ASP A 98 -10.05 -6.61 -8.36
C ASP A 98 -9.19 -7.62 -7.56
N ASN A 99 -8.06 -7.18 -7.00
CA ASN A 99 -7.16 -7.99 -6.17
C ASN A 99 -7.54 -8.02 -4.68
N ASP A 100 -8.67 -7.42 -4.28
CA ASP A 100 -9.05 -7.26 -2.87
C ASP A 100 -7.90 -6.68 -2.01
N ALA A 101 -7.24 -5.64 -2.52
CA ALA A 101 -6.03 -5.10 -1.88
C ALA A 101 -6.32 -4.23 -0.65
N ILE A 102 -7.56 -3.79 -0.42
CA ILE A 102 -7.90 -2.87 0.67
C ILE A 102 -7.57 -3.44 2.06
N PRO A 103 -7.94 -4.69 2.41
CA PRO A 103 -7.54 -5.28 3.70
C PRO A 103 -6.02 -5.34 3.88
N LEU A 104 -5.28 -5.65 2.81
CA LEU A 104 -3.82 -5.71 2.85
C LEU A 104 -3.19 -4.32 3.04
N ILE A 105 -3.71 -3.30 2.34
CA ILE A 105 -3.28 -1.90 2.51
C ILE A 105 -3.61 -1.43 3.92
N LEU A 106 -4.77 -1.80 4.47
CA LEU A 106 -5.15 -1.51 5.86
C LEU A 106 -4.15 -2.12 6.83
N GLN A 107 -3.80 -3.40 6.65
CA GLN A 107 -2.77 -4.06 7.44
C GLN A 107 -1.42 -3.36 7.33
N ALA A 108 -1.05 -2.87 6.15
CA ALA A 108 0.21 -2.15 5.92
C ALA A 108 0.27 -0.82 6.70
N THR A 109 -0.86 -0.19 7.03
CA THR A 109 -0.88 0.97 7.94
C THR A 109 -0.41 0.61 9.35
N HIS A 110 -0.50 -0.65 9.78
CA HIS A 110 -0.01 -1.12 11.08
C HIS A 110 1.50 -1.42 11.07
N ALA A 111 2.19 -1.27 9.93
CA ALA A 111 3.61 -1.53 9.85
C ALA A 111 4.39 -0.61 10.81
N PRO A 112 5.37 -1.16 11.56
CA PRO A 112 6.23 -0.36 12.44
C PRO A 112 7.18 0.57 11.66
N ASP A 113 7.36 0.30 10.36
CA ASP A 113 8.10 1.16 9.47
C ASP A 113 7.23 2.37 9.05
N PRO A 114 7.55 3.61 9.48
CA PRO A 114 6.70 4.76 9.23
C PRO A 114 6.57 5.09 7.74
N VAL A 115 7.56 4.74 6.92
CA VAL A 115 7.50 4.94 5.47
C VAL A 115 6.47 4.01 4.82
N THR A 116 6.45 2.73 5.21
CA THR A 116 5.44 1.77 4.76
C THR A 116 4.04 2.20 5.20
N CYS A 117 3.89 2.60 6.47
CA CYS A 117 2.64 3.11 7.02
C CYS A 117 2.13 4.35 6.26
N ALA A 118 2.99 5.34 6.03
CA ALA A 118 2.66 6.56 5.31
C ALA A 118 2.26 6.30 3.85
N ALA A 119 2.95 5.37 3.16
CA ALA A 119 2.60 4.96 1.81
C ALA A 119 1.23 4.28 1.75
N ALA A 120 0.92 3.41 2.73
CA ALA A 120 -0.39 2.77 2.84
C ALA A 120 -1.52 3.80 3.10
N LEU A 121 -1.31 4.73 4.02
CA LEU A 121 -2.27 5.81 4.31
C LEU A 121 -2.48 6.73 3.09
N SER A 122 -1.42 7.06 2.38
CA SER A 122 -1.50 7.88 1.16
C SER A 122 -2.22 7.15 0.04
N THR A 123 -2.01 5.84 -0.09
CA THR A 123 -2.75 4.99 -1.02
C THR A 123 -4.25 5.03 -0.70
N MET A 124 -4.63 4.87 0.57
CA MET A 124 -6.03 5.00 1.00
C MET A 124 -6.59 6.39 0.72
N TYR A 125 -5.81 7.45 0.92
CA TYR A 125 -6.22 8.81 0.57
C TYR A 125 -6.58 8.93 -0.92
N PHE A 126 -5.73 8.45 -1.83
CA PHE A 126 -6.03 8.48 -3.27
C PHE A 126 -7.26 7.63 -3.65
N LEU A 127 -7.48 6.53 -2.93
CA LEU A 127 -8.62 5.65 -3.16
C LEU A 127 -9.95 6.25 -2.66
N LEU A 128 -9.94 7.34 -1.88
CA LEU A 128 -11.17 8.08 -1.56
C LEU A 128 -11.84 8.63 -2.82
N ASP A 129 -11.04 9.02 -3.82
CA ASP A 129 -11.50 9.58 -5.10
C ASP A 129 -11.76 8.50 -6.17
N ALA A 130 -11.65 7.21 -5.81
CA ALA A 130 -11.93 6.13 -6.75
C ALA A 130 -13.40 6.19 -7.22
N PRO A 131 -13.66 5.99 -8.53
CA PRO A 131 -15.02 5.89 -9.04
C PRO A 131 -15.83 4.82 -8.29
N SER A 132 -17.11 5.09 -8.02
CA SER A 132 -17.95 4.22 -7.18
C SER A 132 -18.24 2.85 -7.79
N ASP A 133 -18.09 2.72 -9.12
CA ASP A 133 -18.15 1.46 -9.85
C ASP A 133 -16.85 0.64 -9.74
N ILE A 134 -15.74 1.27 -9.39
CA ILE A 134 -14.46 0.61 -9.10
C ILE A 134 -14.36 0.24 -7.62
N LEU A 135 -14.59 1.21 -6.72
CA LEU A 135 -14.48 1.01 -5.28
C LEU A 135 -15.73 1.56 -4.57
N PRO A 136 -16.60 0.68 -4.04
CA PRO A 136 -17.79 1.13 -3.35
C PRO A 136 -17.42 1.82 -2.03
N ALA A 137 -18.22 2.81 -1.62
CA ALA A 137 -17.98 3.57 -0.38
C ALA A 137 -17.84 2.66 0.86
N ALA A 138 -18.59 1.56 0.92
CA ALA A 138 -18.53 0.57 1.99
C ALA A 138 -17.16 -0.12 2.13
N ALA A 139 -16.34 -0.18 1.07
CA ALA A 139 -15.02 -0.80 1.14
C ALA A 139 -14.01 0.09 1.88
N LEU A 140 -14.16 1.41 1.82
CA LEU A 140 -13.16 2.36 2.32
C LEU A 140 -13.75 3.51 3.14
N GLN A 141 -14.66 4.30 2.55
CA GLN A 141 -15.17 5.55 3.14
C GLN A 141 -16.05 5.31 4.37
N ASP A 142 -16.87 4.25 4.33
CA ASP A 142 -17.81 3.89 5.39
C ASP A 142 -17.30 2.69 6.22
N ASN A 143 -16.08 2.23 5.96
CA ASN A 143 -15.51 1.06 6.62
C ASN A 143 -15.00 1.44 8.04
N GLU A 144 -15.67 0.94 9.07
CA GLU A 144 -15.34 1.25 10.48
C GLU A 144 -13.90 0.87 10.87
N GLN A 145 -13.36 -0.22 10.32
CA GLN A 145 -11.97 -0.62 10.62
C GLN A 145 -10.98 0.37 10.03
N VAL A 146 -11.24 0.83 8.80
CA VAL A 146 -10.44 1.87 8.15
C VAL A 146 -10.52 3.15 8.97
N ILE A 147 -11.73 3.64 9.26
CA ILE A 147 -11.95 4.89 10.00
C ILE A 147 -11.23 4.84 11.36
N GLY A 148 -11.46 3.78 12.15
CA GLY A 148 -10.82 3.63 13.45
C GLY A 148 -9.30 3.59 13.36
N ARG A 149 -8.73 2.98 12.31
CA ARG A 149 -7.28 2.99 12.09
C ARG A 149 -6.76 4.38 11.72
N ILE A 150 -7.46 5.10 10.84
CA ILE A 150 -7.08 6.47 10.45
C ILE A 150 -7.09 7.40 11.67
N ASP A 151 -8.10 7.29 12.55
CA ASP A 151 -8.17 8.09 13.78
C ASP A 151 -6.97 7.84 14.70
N ILE A 152 -6.55 6.58 14.88
CA ILE A 152 -5.32 6.25 15.62
C ILE A 152 -4.09 6.87 14.94
N CYS A 153 -3.99 6.80 13.60
CA CYS A 153 -2.88 7.39 12.86
C CYS A 153 -2.86 8.92 12.94
N ALA A 154 -4.00 9.58 13.14
CA ALA A 154 -4.10 11.03 13.31
C ALA A 154 -3.54 11.54 14.65
N GLU A 155 -3.20 10.65 15.58
CA GLU A 155 -2.50 10.95 16.83
C GLU A 155 -1.06 10.42 16.86
N HIS A 156 -0.57 9.87 15.73
CA HIS A 156 0.73 9.23 15.65
C HIS A 156 1.90 10.20 15.90
N ASP A 157 2.99 9.75 16.54
CA ASP A 157 4.15 10.59 16.84
C ASP A 157 4.85 11.12 15.57
N ASP A 158 5.02 10.26 14.57
CA ASP A 158 5.54 10.63 13.25
C ASP A 158 4.61 11.64 12.55
N VAL A 159 5.16 12.80 12.23
CA VAL A 159 4.40 13.93 11.68
C VAL A 159 3.84 13.65 10.29
N VAL A 160 4.52 12.83 9.48
CA VAL A 160 4.08 12.50 8.12
C VAL A 160 2.87 11.58 8.19
N VAL A 161 2.97 10.51 8.98
CA VAL A 161 1.85 9.58 9.25
C VAL A 161 0.63 10.36 9.75
N ARG A 162 0.84 11.22 10.74
CA ARG A 162 -0.22 12.04 11.35
C ARG A 162 -0.89 12.97 10.34
N ASN A 163 -0.11 13.70 9.55
CA ASN A 163 -0.65 14.68 8.61
C ASN A 163 -1.42 14.01 7.45
N ILE A 164 -0.98 12.85 6.97
CA ILE A 164 -1.70 12.09 5.94
C ILE A 164 -3.05 11.61 6.48
N ALA A 165 -3.07 11.06 7.70
CA ALA A 165 -4.31 10.62 8.34
C ALA A 165 -5.31 11.78 8.53
N LEU A 166 -4.84 12.94 9.00
CA LEU A 166 -5.68 14.14 9.10
C LEU A 166 -6.21 14.59 7.74
N SER A 167 -5.39 14.50 6.68
CA SER A 167 -5.80 14.83 5.31
C SER A 167 -6.87 13.87 4.78
N PHE A 168 -6.74 12.57 5.08
CA PHE A 168 -7.78 11.57 4.78
C PHE A 168 -9.10 11.91 5.47
N ILE A 169 -9.06 12.23 6.77
CA ILE A 169 -10.27 12.58 7.53
C ILE A 169 -10.95 13.81 6.93
N ALA A 170 -10.18 14.86 6.62
CA ALA A 170 -10.71 16.09 6.03
C ALA A 170 -11.37 15.81 4.68
N HIS A 171 -10.66 15.16 3.76
CA HIS A 171 -11.16 14.86 2.42
C HIS A 171 -12.40 13.97 2.42
N ARG A 172 -12.41 12.94 3.28
CA ARG A 172 -13.59 12.07 3.45
C ARG A 172 -14.83 12.84 3.88
N ARG A 173 -14.69 13.80 4.80
CA ARG A 173 -15.81 14.67 5.24
C ARG A 173 -16.32 15.55 4.10
N ASP A 174 -15.43 16.07 3.26
CA ASP A 174 -15.81 16.87 2.10
C ASP A 174 -16.62 16.03 1.09
N ILE A 175 -16.19 14.79 0.82
CA ILE A 175 -16.93 13.83 -0.03
C ILE A 175 -18.32 13.53 0.56
N GLU A 176 -18.42 13.27 1.86
CA GLU A 176 -19.70 13.03 2.54
C GLU A 176 -20.66 14.22 2.47
N SER A 177 -20.14 15.44 2.59
CA SER A 177 -20.93 16.68 2.47
C SER A 177 -21.51 16.82 1.06
N ASN A 178 -20.68 16.60 0.03
CA ASN A 178 -21.08 16.70 -1.37
C ASN A 178 -22.15 15.66 -1.76
N ARG A 179 -22.19 14.49 -1.11
CA ARG A 179 -23.24 13.47 -1.34
C ARG A 179 -24.61 13.85 -0.78
N LYS A 180 -24.66 14.73 0.22
CA LYS A 180 -25.90 15.14 0.90
C LYS A 180 -26.56 16.37 0.25
N THR A 181 -25.92 16.95 -0.76
CA THR A 181 -26.36 18.17 -1.46
C THR A 181 -26.95 17.80 -2.81
#